data_AF-A0A016TNH9-F1
#
_entry.id   AF-A0A016TNH9-F1
#
_cell.length_a   1.000
_cell.length_b   1.000
_cell.length_c   1.000
_cell.angle_alpha   90.00
_cell.angle_beta   90.00
_cell.angle_gamma   90.00
#
_symmetry.space_group_name_H-M   'P 1'
#
loop_
_entity.id
_entity.type
_entity.pdbx_description
1 polymer ?
#
loop_
_entity_poly.entity_id
_entity_poly.type
_entity_poly.pdbx_seq_one_letter_code
_entity_poly.pdbx_strand_id
1 'polypeptide(L)'
;MILCRTALGKNYQLKSWNYSYNDEMPEGYDSLHVLGQQFPKTSITINGVAMPLCDFGNHSQNCYAPLQFSEYIVKDSTRILPQYVVIFQ
;
A
#
# COMPACT_ATOMS: atom_id res chain seq x y z
N MET A 1 -5.00 -2.71 16.08
CA MET A 1 -4.73 -2.61 14.62
C MET A 1 -6.03 -2.85 13.87
N ILE A 2 -6.34 -2.10 12.81
CA ILE A 2 -7.53 -2.32 11.97
C ILE A 2 -7.05 -2.89 10.63
N LEU A 3 -7.69 -3.96 10.17
CA LEU A 3 -7.49 -4.51 8.84
C LEU A 3 -8.67 -4.11 7.96
N CYS A 4 -8.36 -3.40 6.88
CA CYS A 4 -9.34 -2.96 5.89
C CYS A 4 -9.15 -3.74 4.59
N ARG A 5 -10.26 -4.10 3.95
CA ARG A 5 -10.26 -4.43 2.53
C ARG A 5 -10.25 -3.12 1.76
N THR A 6 -9.18 -2.88 1.01
CA THR A 6 -9.00 -1.64 0.25
C THR A 6 -8.96 -1.96 -1.24
N ALA A 7 -9.82 -1.31 -2.01
CA ALA A 7 -9.71 -1.33 -3.47
C ALA A 7 -8.58 -0.37 -3.86
N LEU A 8 -7.42 -0.89 -4.28
CA LEU A 8 -6.28 -0.06 -4.68
C LEU A 8 -6.40 0.44 -6.12
N GLY A 9 -6.95 -0.39 -7.02
CA GLY A 9 -7.08 -0.06 -8.44
C GLY A 9 -5.73 0.14 -9.11
N LYS A 10 -5.63 1.15 -9.98
CA LYS A 10 -4.38 1.52 -10.64
C LYS A 10 -3.55 2.41 -9.71
N ASN A 11 -2.35 1.92 -9.35
CA ASN A 11 -1.45 2.60 -8.42
C ASN A 11 -0.51 3.54 -9.17
N TYR A 12 -0.40 4.78 -8.71
CA TYR A 12 0.65 5.70 -9.12
C TYR A 12 1.85 5.57 -8.17
N GLN A 13 2.99 5.17 -8.72
CA GLN A 13 4.19 4.99 -7.91
C GLN A 13 4.88 6.33 -7.66
N LEU A 14 5.02 6.69 -6.38
CA LEU A 14 5.77 7.88 -5.98
C LEU A 14 7.27 7.58 -6.01
N LYS A 15 8.01 8.40 -6.76
CA LYS A 15 9.48 8.31 -6.88
C LYS A 15 10.21 9.05 -5.75
N SER A 16 9.52 9.93 -5.03
CA SER A 16 10.05 10.68 -3.89
C SER A 16 8.94 10.93 -2.87
N TRP A 17 9.31 11.23 -1.63
CA TRP A 17 8.38 11.55 -0.53
C TRP A 17 7.76 12.95 -0.63
N ASN A 18 7.93 13.65 -1.75
CA ASN A 18 7.36 14.97 -1.96
C ASN A 18 5.89 14.87 -2.36
N TYR A 19 5.06 14.43 -1.41
CA TYR A 19 3.62 14.32 -1.57
C TYR A 19 2.92 15.10 -0.46
N SER A 20 2.01 16.00 -0.87
CA SER A 20 1.13 16.76 0.01
C SER A 20 -0.28 16.21 -0.04
N TYR A 21 -1.00 16.23 1.08
CA TYR A 21 -2.40 15.80 1.13
C TYR A 21 -3.30 16.57 0.13
N ASN A 22 -2.96 17.84 -0.11
CA ASN A 22 -3.69 18.71 -1.03
C ASN A 22 -3.34 18.50 -2.51
N ASP A 23 -2.33 17.69 -2.83
CA ASP A 23 -2.03 17.36 -4.22
C ASP A 23 -3.25 16.65 -4.83
N GLU A 24 -3.48 16.75 -6.12
CA GLU A 24 -4.52 15.96 -6.78
C GLU A 24 -4.02 14.54 -7.08
N MET A 25 -4.94 13.56 -7.18
CA MET A 25 -4.56 12.23 -7.66
C MET A 25 -4.20 12.35 -9.16
N PRO A 26 -3.05 11.82 -9.62
CA PRO A 26 -2.72 11.83 -11.04
C PRO A 26 -3.83 11.20 -11.88
N GLU A 27 -4.13 11.81 -13.03
CA GLU A 27 -5.26 11.40 -13.87
C GLU A 27 -5.17 9.92 -14.25
N GLY A 28 -6.30 9.21 -14.10
CA GLY A 28 -6.42 7.79 -14.42
C GLY A 28 -5.77 6.84 -13.40
N TYR A 29 -5.32 7.33 -12.25
CA TYR A 29 -4.88 6.52 -11.12
C TYR A 29 -5.86 6.63 -9.96
N ASP A 30 -5.97 5.57 -9.16
CA ASP A 30 -6.94 5.49 -8.08
C ASP A 30 -6.29 5.51 -6.68
N SER A 31 -5.00 5.19 -6.59
CA SER A 31 -4.23 5.20 -5.35
C SER A 31 -2.77 5.52 -5.59
N LEU A 32 -2.07 5.93 -4.52
CA LEU A 32 -0.64 6.15 -4.55
C LEU A 32 0.07 5.00 -3.85
N HIS A 33 1.24 4.65 -4.36
CA HIS A 33 2.11 3.64 -3.78
C HIS A 33 3.50 4.22 -3.59
N VAL A 34 3.94 4.31 -2.34
CA VAL A 34 5.34 4.60 -2.03
C VAL A 34 6.08 3.28 -1.86
N LEU A 35 7.14 3.10 -2.63
CA LEU A 35 7.98 1.91 -2.50
C LEU A 35 8.84 1.98 -1.24
N GLY A 36 8.74 0.95 -0.43
CA GLY A 36 9.72 0.65 0.61
C GLY A 36 10.88 -0.15 0.06
N GLN A 37 11.95 -0.29 0.85
CA GLN A 37 13.05 -1.20 0.57
C GLN A 37 12.62 -2.66 0.68
N GLN A 38 11.72 -2.95 1.63
CA GLN A 38 11.18 -4.27 1.93
C GLN A 38 9.75 -4.40 1.41
N PHE A 39 9.46 -5.56 0.81
CA PHE A 39 8.13 -5.89 0.29
C PHE A 39 7.78 -7.35 0.62
N PRO A 40 6.51 -7.68 0.84
CA PRO A 40 6.07 -9.06 1.02
C PRO A 40 6.32 -9.84 -0.29
N LYS A 41 7.10 -10.94 -0.23
CA LYS A 41 7.53 -11.69 -1.43
C LYS A 41 6.38 -12.27 -2.23
N THR A 42 5.27 -12.55 -1.57
CA THR A 42 4.06 -13.07 -2.18
C THR A 42 2.85 -12.69 -1.34
N SER A 43 1.67 -12.93 -1.89
CA SER A 43 0.38 -12.74 -1.25
C SER A 43 -0.47 -13.97 -1.48
N ILE A 44 -1.27 -14.32 -0.49
CA ILE A 44 -2.34 -15.31 -0.65
C ILE A 44 -3.64 -14.59 -0.97
N THR A 45 -4.56 -15.25 -1.67
CA THR A 45 -5.88 -14.67 -1.96
C THR A 45 -6.94 -15.34 -1.10
N ILE A 46 -7.66 -14.55 -0.30
CA ILE A 46 -8.80 -15.00 0.49
C ILE A 46 -10.03 -14.21 0.07
N ASN A 47 -11.09 -14.89 -0.37
CA ASN A 47 -12.35 -14.28 -0.82
C ASN A 47 -12.16 -13.18 -1.90
N GLY A 48 -11.22 -13.40 -2.82
CA GLY A 48 -10.87 -12.45 -3.87
C GLY A 48 -10.08 -11.22 -3.41
N VAL A 49 -9.52 -11.24 -2.19
CA VAL A 49 -8.69 -10.17 -1.63
C VAL A 49 -7.27 -10.69 -1.42
N ALA A 50 -6.29 -9.97 -1.98
CA ALA A 50 -4.88 -10.27 -1.76
C ALA A 50 -4.48 -9.92 -0.31
N MET A 51 -3.82 -10.85 0.38
CA MET A 51 -3.31 -10.72 1.73
C MET A 51 -1.80 -10.98 1.74
N PRO A 52 -0.97 -9.95 1.97
CA PRO A 52 0.49 -10.07 1.97
C PRO A 52 1.01 -10.65 3.29
N LEU A 53 0.78 -11.95 3.52
CA LEU A 53 1.10 -12.63 4.79
C LEU A 53 2.46 -13.35 4.77
N CYS A 54 3.29 -13.11 3.77
CA CYS A 54 4.53 -13.86 3.56
C CYS A 54 5.76 -13.02 3.89
N ASP A 55 6.90 -13.71 4.05
CA ASP A 55 8.18 -13.09 4.39
C ASP A 55 8.55 -11.92 3.49
N PHE A 56 9.29 -10.99 4.06
CA PHE A 56 9.81 -9.85 3.33
C PHE A 56 10.97 -10.25 2.39
N GLY A 57 10.95 -9.67 1.20
CA GLY A 57 12.06 -9.59 0.26
C GLY A 57 12.58 -8.15 0.20
N ASN A 58 13.74 -7.97 -0.41
CA ASN A 58 14.36 -6.67 -0.59
C ASN A 58 14.32 -6.28 -2.07
N HIS A 59 13.95 -5.03 -2.36
CA HIS A 59 14.14 -4.46 -3.68
C HIS A 59 15.62 -4.12 -3.87
N SER A 60 16.35 -4.95 -4.62
CA SER A 60 17.78 -4.72 -4.92
C SER A 60 18.03 -3.39 -5.66
N GLN A 61 17.03 -2.89 -6.38
CA GLN A 61 17.11 -1.65 -7.18
C GLN A 61 16.65 -0.39 -6.43
N ASN A 62 16.07 -0.52 -5.23
CA ASN A 62 15.51 0.61 -4.47
C ASN A 62 16.29 0.90 -3.18
N CYS A 63 17.62 0.74 -3.21
CA CYS A 63 18.49 0.97 -2.06
C CYS A 63 18.47 2.43 -1.52
N TYR A 64 17.95 3.37 -2.32
CA TYR A 64 17.75 4.77 -1.91
C TYR A 64 16.27 5.11 -1.66
N ALA A 65 15.39 4.11 -1.54
CA ALA A 65 14.00 4.37 -1.18
C ALA A 65 13.93 5.02 0.21
N PRO A 66 13.08 6.06 0.37
CA PRO A 66 12.98 6.80 1.61
C PRO A 66 12.36 5.99 2.75
N LEU A 67 11.63 4.91 2.43
CA LEU A 67 10.92 4.08 3.39
C LEU A 67 11.52 2.68 3.52
N GLN A 68 11.48 2.12 4.73
CA GLN A 68 11.78 0.72 4.96
C GLN A 68 10.69 -0.19 4.38
N PHE A 69 9.41 0.12 4.60
CA PHE A 69 8.25 -0.65 4.11
C PHE A 69 7.38 0.20 3.19
N SER A 70 6.66 -0.44 2.27
CA SER A 70 5.75 0.26 1.38
C SER A 70 4.54 0.86 2.09
N GLU A 71 4.11 2.02 1.61
CA GLU A 71 2.86 2.68 2.00
C GLU A 71 1.92 2.83 0.81
N TYR A 72 0.63 2.63 1.06
CA TYR A 72 -0.44 2.82 0.08
C TYR A 72 -1.37 3.91 0.58
N ILE A 73 -1.65 4.90 -0.26
CA ILE A 73 -2.48 6.05 0.08
C ILE A 73 -3.70 6.06 -0.83
N VAL A 74 -4.89 6.04 -0.23
CA VAL A 74 -6.18 6.11 -0.91
C VAL A 74 -6.94 7.32 -0.39
N LYS A 75 -7.32 8.24 -1.29
CA LYS A 75 -8.04 9.48 -0.92
C LYS A 75 -9.54 9.27 -0.79
N ASP A 76 -10.09 8.41 -1.64
CA ASP A 76 -11.52 8.14 -1.66
C ASP A 76 -11.88 7.08 -0.60
N SER A 77 -12.54 7.55 0.46
CA SER A 77 -13.00 6.70 1.56
C SER A 77 -13.95 5.58 1.14
N THR A 78 -14.68 5.74 0.01
CA THR A 78 -15.62 4.71 -0.49
C THR A 78 -14.90 3.43 -0.95
N ARG A 79 -13.58 3.51 -1.14
CA ARG A 79 -12.72 2.38 -1.55
C ARG A 79 -12.18 1.59 -0.35
N ILE A 80 -12.49 2.01 0.88
CA ILE A 80 -12.00 1.41 2.12
C ILE A 80 -13.17 0.77 2.85
N LEU A 81 -13.09 -0.54 3.06
CA LEU A 81 -14.05 -1.30 3.86
C LEU A 81 -13.34 -1.91 5.08
N PRO A 82 -13.56 -1.40 6.30
CA PRO A 82 -13.07 -2.05 7.51
C PRO A 82 -13.60 -3.49 7.61
N GLN A 83 -12.75 -4.44 8.01
CA GLN A 83 -13.13 -5.85 8.11
C GLN A 83 -12.87 -6.43 9.50
N TYR A 84 -11.71 -6.14 10.08
CA TYR A 84 -11.30 -6.74 11.36
C TYR A 84 -10.65 -5.70 12.26
N VAL A 85 -10.93 -5.81 13.56
CA VAL A 85 -10.19 -5.10 14.61
C VAL A 85 -9.35 -6.14 15.35
N VAL A 86 -8.03 -6.01 15.25
CA VAL A 86 -7.06 -6.88 15.91
C VAL A 86 -6.63 -6.22 17.22
N ILE A 87 -6.96 -6.91 18.32
CA ILE A 87 -6.50 -6.58 19.67
C ILE A 87 -5.28 -7.45 19.93
N PHE A 88 -4.13 -6.81 20.13
CA PHE A 88 -2.88 -7.48 20.50
C PHE A 88 -2.48 -7.02 21.91
N GLN A 89 -1.78 -7.90 22.63
CA GLN A 89 -1.22 -7.62 23.96
C GLN A 89 0.23 -7.18 23.85
#